data_AF-A0A8I6XTM3-F1
#
_entry.id   AF-A0A8I6XTM3-F1
#
_cell.length_a   1.000
_cell.length_b   1.000
_cell.length_c   1.000
_cell.angle_alpha   90.00
_cell.angle_beta   90.00
_cell.angle_gamma   90.00
#
_symmetry.space_group_name_H-M   'P 1'
#
loop_
_entity.id
_entity.type
_entity.pdbx_description
1 polymer ?
#
loop_
_entity_poly.entity_id
_entity_poly.type
_entity_poly.pdbx_seq_one_letter_code
_entity_poly.pdbx_strand_id
1 'polypeptide(L)'
;MDLLLRIVDQYTYANEREQCQQVVPDTSDFESHLQPYADVYFESKLKEKKYYFAIEQIHLHKKFDGHLASGVLDGCMDEFRSSKDDFVKDLVQDEMVRMQLSDLHHELIKLSLERRDELVNIQHQVITYSECLRTLIKNEPLKRQLGALVKELEEKGFFNTANNSVDWENKIFSERVDKFNNEVFTGRHLPKYYVIRGIIDYRSILMRKGSSQQAAFSEVVDEVCDRWIESCEEFWMETSYYEHLFYDIVRRPLEQVFTTDTVSRY
;
A
#
# COMPACT_ATOMS: atom_id res chain seq x y z
N MET A 1 -63.63 17.79 33.55
CA MET A 1 -63.73 19.21 33.93
C MET A 1 -62.83 19.51 35.12
N ASP A 2 -62.77 18.63 36.13
CA ASP A 2 -61.93 18.80 37.33
C ASP A 2 -60.42 18.94 37.11
N LEU A 3 -59.84 18.28 36.10
CA LEU A 3 -58.40 18.38 35.84
C LEU A 3 -57.99 19.80 35.38
N LEU A 4 -58.80 20.42 34.53
CA LEU A 4 -58.56 21.77 34.03
C LEU A 4 -58.77 22.81 35.13
N LEU A 5 -59.78 22.63 35.98
CA LEU A 5 -59.98 23.47 37.17
C LEU A 5 -58.80 23.37 38.13
N ARG A 6 -58.25 22.16 38.33
CA ARG A 6 -57.07 21.94 39.19
C ARG A 6 -55.80 22.58 38.64
N ILE A 7 -55.62 22.59 37.31
CA ILE A 7 -54.50 23.27 36.64
C ILE A 7 -54.65 24.79 36.74
N VAL A 8 -55.87 25.30 36.56
CA VAL A 8 -56.17 26.73 36.69
C VAL A 8 -55.95 27.19 38.13
N ASP A 9 -56.45 26.44 39.12
CA ASP A 9 -56.26 26.72 40.55
C ASP A 9 -54.78 26.74 40.93
N GLN A 10 -53.98 25.79 40.42
CA GLN A 10 -52.52 25.78 40.60
C GLN A 10 -51.82 26.98 39.97
N TYR A 11 -52.29 27.45 38.80
CA TYR A 11 -51.75 28.65 38.16
C TYR A 11 -52.13 29.94 38.88
N THR A 12 -53.37 30.04 39.40
CA THR A 12 -53.79 31.18 40.22
C THR A 12 -53.08 31.22 41.57
N TYR A 13 -52.84 30.07 42.20
CA TYR A 13 -52.01 30.00 43.42
C TYR A 13 -50.52 30.29 43.15
N ALA A 14 -50.03 29.99 41.95
CA ALA A 14 -48.65 30.30 41.56
C ALA A 14 -48.42 31.81 41.35
N ASN A 15 -49.44 32.56 40.94
CA ASN A 15 -49.36 34.03 40.81
C ASN A 15 -49.22 34.76 42.16
N GLU A 16 -49.54 34.12 43.28
CA GLU A 16 -49.36 34.68 44.63
C GLU A 16 -47.99 34.36 45.26
N ARG A 17 -47.13 33.59 44.56
CA ARG A 17 -45.72 33.43 44.93
C ARG A 17 -44.85 34.33 44.06
N GLU A 18 -44.63 35.55 44.53
CA GLU A 18 -43.34 36.19 44.32
C GLU A 18 -42.25 35.19 44.75
N GLN A 19 -41.29 34.95 43.85
CA GLN A 19 -40.19 33.97 43.95
C GLN A 19 -40.52 32.52 43.55
N CYS A 20 -41.07 32.30 42.36
CA CYS A 20 -40.44 31.26 41.54
C CYS A 20 -39.03 31.78 41.19
N GLN A 21 -37.98 31.24 41.82
CA GLN A 21 -36.65 31.36 41.25
C GLN A 21 -36.77 30.97 39.79
N GLN A 22 -36.40 31.87 38.86
CA GLN A 22 -36.13 31.44 37.50
C GLN A 22 -35.16 30.27 37.66
N VAL A 23 -35.57 29.09 37.19
CA VAL A 23 -34.64 27.98 37.00
C VAL A 23 -33.69 28.51 35.95
N VAL A 24 -32.60 29.12 36.38
CA VAL A 24 -31.50 29.49 35.51
C VAL A 24 -30.91 28.14 35.12
N PRO A 25 -31.11 27.68 33.87
CA PRO A 25 -30.54 26.40 33.46
C PRO A 25 -29.03 26.48 33.70
N ASP A 26 -28.49 25.54 34.47
CA ASP A 26 -27.05 25.48 34.65
C ASP A 26 -26.45 25.22 33.27
N THR A 27 -25.46 26.02 32.88
CA THR A 27 -24.69 25.80 31.66
C THR A 27 -24.15 24.37 31.55
N SER A 28 -23.90 23.70 32.68
CA SER A 28 -23.50 22.28 32.71
C SER A 28 -24.61 21.31 32.31
N ASP A 29 -25.88 21.67 32.51
CA ASP A 29 -27.01 20.80 32.19
C ASP A 29 -27.26 20.74 30.67
N PHE A 30 -26.94 21.82 29.95
CA PHE A 30 -27.14 21.88 28.49
C PHE A 30 -26.36 20.81 27.74
N GLU A 31 -25.13 20.51 28.14
CA GLU A 31 -24.32 19.49 27.47
C GLU A 31 -25.00 18.12 27.55
N SER A 32 -25.40 17.71 28.74
CA SER A 32 -26.11 16.44 28.96
C SER A 32 -27.45 16.36 28.23
N HIS A 33 -28.14 17.49 28.05
CA HIS A 33 -29.44 17.56 27.38
C HIS A 33 -29.32 17.63 25.85
N LEU A 34 -28.24 18.21 25.33
CA LEU A 34 -27.96 18.31 23.90
C LEU A 34 -27.26 17.08 23.34
N GLN A 35 -26.50 16.35 24.18
CA GLN A 35 -25.76 15.17 23.77
C GLN A 35 -26.62 14.12 23.04
N PRO A 36 -27.84 13.74 23.50
CA PRO A 36 -28.68 12.80 22.76
C PRO A 36 -29.08 13.30 21.37
N TYR A 37 -29.29 14.61 21.19
CA TYR A 37 -29.61 15.19 19.88
C TYR A 37 -28.40 15.24 18.97
N ALA A 38 -27.22 15.55 19.53
CA ALA A 38 -25.97 15.50 18.80
C ALA A 38 -25.69 14.07 18.34
N ASP A 39 -25.77 13.07 19.21
CA ASP A 39 -25.55 11.66 18.89
C ASP A 39 -26.47 11.18 17.77
N VAL A 40 -27.78 11.50 17.85
CA VAL A 40 -28.74 11.17 16.79
C VAL A 40 -28.41 11.88 15.48
N TYR A 41 -28.00 13.15 15.53
CA TYR A 41 -27.58 13.91 14.34
C TYR A 41 -26.34 13.28 13.68
N PHE A 42 -25.30 12.98 14.45
CA PHE A 42 -24.09 12.31 13.99
C PHE A 42 -24.41 10.95 13.38
N GLU A 43 -25.16 10.10 14.09
CA GLU A 43 -25.57 8.78 13.59
C GLU A 43 -26.36 8.86 12.27
N SER A 44 -27.29 9.80 12.18
CA SER A 44 -28.08 10.00 10.97
C SER A 44 -27.19 10.43 9.80
N LYS A 45 -26.26 11.35 10.02
CA LYS A 45 -25.35 11.85 8.97
C LYS A 45 -24.36 10.78 8.51
N LEU A 46 -23.79 10.03 9.44
CA LEU A 46 -22.90 8.91 9.12
C LEU A 46 -23.63 7.82 8.30
N LYS A 47 -24.88 7.50 8.65
CA LYS A 47 -25.71 6.57 7.86
C LYS A 47 -26.02 7.10 6.46
N GLU A 48 -26.40 8.37 6.35
CA GLU A 48 -26.68 9.04 5.06
C GLU A 48 -25.47 8.98 4.12
N LYS A 49 -24.27 9.21 4.64
CA LYS A 49 -23.00 9.14 3.89
C LYS A 49 -22.44 7.72 3.74
N LYS A 50 -23.21 6.69 4.09
CA LYS A 50 -22.80 5.27 3.99
C LYS A 50 -21.51 4.93 4.76
N TYR A 51 -21.22 5.63 5.85
CA TYR A 51 -19.99 5.46 6.64
C TYR A 51 -19.81 4.02 7.14
N TYR A 52 -20.85 3.43 7.73
CA TYR A 52 -20.79 2.05 8.23
C TYR A 52 -20.62 1.01 7.12
N PHE A 53 -21.21 1.26 5.94
CA PHE A 53 -20.96 0.43 4.77
C PHE A 53 -19.51 0.54 4.31
N ALA A 54 -18.94 1.74 4.29
CA ALA A 54 -17.53 1.94 3.96
C ALA A 54 -16.58 1.25 4.96
N ILE A 55 -16.90 1.27 6.26
CA ILE A 55 -16.15 0.50 7.27
C ILE A 55 -16.15 -0.99 6.94
N GLU A 56 -17.32 -1.55 6.63
CA GLU A 56 -17.43 -2.97 6.31
C GLU A 56 -16.65 -3.33 5.04
N GLN A 57 -16.72 -2.48 4.01
CA GLN A 57 -15.92 -2.66 2.79
C GLN A 57 -14.42 -2.67 3.08
N ILE A 58 -13.91 -1.77 3.92
CA ILE A 58 -12.50 -1.76 4.33
C ILE A 58 -12.15 -3.01 5.14
N HIS A 59 -13.05 -3.49 6.01
CA HIS A 59 -12.82 -4.72 6.77
C HIS A 59 -12.68 -5.94 5.84
N LEU A 60 -13.61 -6.10 4.90
CA LEU A 60 -13.57 -7.16 3.89
C LEU A 60 -12.35 -7.04 2.98
N HIS A 61 -11.97 -5.82 2.61
CA HIS A 61 -10.79 -5.56 1.78
C HIS A 61 -9.50 -6.00 2.46
N LYS A 62 -9.33 -5.66 3.74
CA LYS A 62 -8.18 -6.14 4.54
C LYS A 62 -8.14 -7.65 4.67
N LYS A 63 -9.30 -8.30 4.78
CA LYS A 63 -9.40 -9.76 4.81
C LYS A 63 -8.97 -10.37 3.47
N PHE A 64 -9.36 -9.75 2.35
CA PHE A 64 -8.91 -10.15 1.02
C PHE A 64 -7.40 -9.94 0.83
N ASP A 65 -6.85 -8.81 1.29
CA ASP A 65 -5.39 -8.58 1.27
C ASP A 65 -4.63 -9.63 2.06
N GLY A 66 -5.14 -10.05 3.23
CA GLY A 66 -4.57 -11.14 4.00
C GLY A 66 -4.62 -12.48 3.26
N HIS A 67 -5.67 -12.73 2.47
CA HIS A 67 -5.74 -13.90 1.60
C HIS A 67 -4.67 -13.84 0.49
N LEU A 68 -4.51 -12.69 -0.16
CA LEU A 68 -3.49 -12.49 -1.20
C LEU A 68 -2.06 -12.52 -0.65
N ALA A 69 -1.85 -12.10 0.60
CA ALA A 69 -0.53 -12.10 1.24
C ALA A 69 0.13 -13.49 1.20
N SER A 70 -0.69 -14.55 1.34
CA SER A 70 -0.25 -15.95 1.26
C SER A 70 0.34 -16.38 -0.08
N GLY A 71 0.14 -15.60 -1.15
CA GLY A 71 0.60 -15.90 -2.51
C GLY A 71 -0.22 -16.97 -3.25
N VAL A 72 -1.35 -17.40 -2.70
CA VAL A 72 -2.20 -18.45 -3.30
C VAL A 72 -2.66 -18.13 -4.72
N LEU A 73 -2.79 -16.84 -5.06
CA LEU A 73 -3.21 -16.38 -6.39
C LEU A 73 -2.05 -15.92 -7.28
N ASP A 74 -0.78 -16.00 -6.85
CA ASP A 74 0.35 -15.46 -7.61
C ASP A 74 0.51 -16.14 -8.98
N GLY A 75 0.20 -17.43 -9.06
CA GLY A 75 0.22 -18.19 -10.32
C GLY A 75 -0.84 -17.75 -11.34
N CYS A 76 -1.87 -17.01 -10.91
CA CYS A 76 -2.96 -16.52 -11.75
C CYS A 76 -2.74 -15.08 -12.23
N MET A 77 -1.64 -14.42 -11.86
CA MET A 77 -1.42 -13.00 -12.18
C MET A 77 -1.32 -12.74 -13.69
N ASP A 78 -0.81 -13.69 -14.49
CA ASP A 78 -0.78 -13.57 -15.94
C ASP A 78 -2.18 -13.58 -16.58
N GLU A 79 -3.10 -14.38 -16.01
CA GLU A 79 -4.51 -14.40 -16.42
C GLU A 79 -5.20 -13.08 -16.04
N PHE A 80 -4.97 -12.61 -14.81
CA PHE A 80 -5.46 -11.32 -14.35
C PHE A 80 -4.98 -10.16 -15.24
N ARG A 81 -3.69 -10.12 -15.60
CA ARG A 81 -3.13 -9.12 -16.54
C ARG A 81 -3.82 -9.16 -17.90
N SER A 82 -4.20 -10.36 -18.35
CA SER A 82 -4.80 -10.57 -19.67
C SER A 82 -6.25 -10.08 -19.74
N SER A 83 -7.04 -10.29 -18.68
CA SER A 83 -8.39 -9.72 -18.57
C SER A 83 -8.76 -9.41 -17.12
N LYS A 84 -8.50 -8.17 -16.68
CA LYS A 84 -8.73 -7.75 -15.28
C LYS A 84 -10.19 -7.91 -14.85
N ASP A 85 -11.12 -7.37 -15.63
CA ASP A 85 -12.53 -7.29 -15.22
C ASP A 85 -13.22 -8.65 -15.26
N ASP A 86 -12.86 -9.51 -16.22
CA ASP A 86 -13.44 -10.86 -16.30
C ASP A 86 -12.85 -11.77 -15.23
N PHE A 87 -11.55 -11.67 -14.97
CA PHE A 87 -10.92 -12.39 -13.86
C PHE A 87 -11.58 -12.06 -12.52
N VAL A 88 -11.84 -10.76 -12.25
CA VAL A 88 -12.52 -10.36 -11.01
C VAL A 88 -13.93 -10.93 -10.93
N LYS A 89 -14.69 -10.94 -12.03
CA LYS A 89 -16.03 -11.55 -12.04
C LYS A 89 -15.96 -13.04 -11.72
N ASP A 90 -15.06 -13.77 -12.38
CA ASP A 90 -14.92 -15.21 -12.21
C ASP A 90 -14.46 -15.56 -10.80
N LEU A 91 -13.51 -14.80 -10.25
CA LEU A 91 -13.02 -14.95 -8.88
C LEU A 91 -14.14 -14.78 -7.84
N VAL A 92 -15.05 -13.82 -8.04
CA VAL A 92 -16.20 -13.59 -7.13
C VAL A 92 -17.25 -14.71 -7.25
N GLN A 93 -17.29 -15.44 -8.37
CA GLN A 93 -18.16 -16.61 -8.53
C GLN A 93 -17.59 -17.88 -7.88
N ASP A 94 -16.28 -17.92 -7.59
CA ASP A 94 -15.65 -19.03 -6.87
C ASP A 94 -16.29 -19.22 -5.50
N GLU A 95 -16.75 -20.44 -5.20
CA GLU A 95 -17.54 -20.73 -4.01
C GLU A 95 -16.78 -20.47 -2.70
N MET A 96 -15.46 -20.68 -2.66
CA MET A 96 -14.65 -20.45 -1.48
C MET A 96 -14.42 -18.95 -1.22
N VAL A 97 -14.18 -18.18 -2.28
CA VAL A 97 -14.02 -16.72 -2.22
C VAL A 97 -15.37 -16.07 -1.88
N ARG A 98 -16.44 -16.50 -2.54
CA ARG A 98 -17.80 -15.99 -2.35
C ARG A 98 -18.28 -16.16 -0.91
N MET A 99 -18.03 -17.30 -0.26
CA MET A 99 -18.42 -17.50 1.14
C MET A 99 -17.72 -16.56 2.12
N GLN A 100 -16.59 -15.97 1.75
CA GLN A 100 -15.79 -15.15 2.65
C GLN A 100 -15.82 -13.65 2.33
N LEU A 101 -16.17 -13.27 1.09
CA LEU A 101 -15.99 -11.93 0.52
C LEU A 101 -17.17 -11.49 -0.38
N SER A 102 -18.33 -12.15 -0.35
CA SER A 102 -19.45 -11.94 -1.31
C SER A 102 -19.89 -10.49 -1.50
N ASP A 103 -19.78 -9.66 -0.46
CA ASP A 103 -20.24 -8.27 -0.49
C ASP A 103 -19.11 -7.27 -0.77
N LEU A 104 -17.87 -7.72 -0.98
CA LEU A 104 -16.73 -6.84 -1.25
C LEU A 104 -16.87 -6.21 -2.65
N HIS A 105 -16.72 -4.89 -2.71
CA HIS A 105 -16.81 -4.12 -3.94
C HIS A 105 -15.71 -4.54 -4.93
N HIS A 106 -16.10 -4.81 -6.19
CA HIS A 106 -15.20 -5.36 -7.21
C HIS A 106 -13.97 -4.46 -7.48
N GLU A 107 -14.12 -3.14 -7.42
CA GLU A 107 -12.98 -2.22 -7.57
C GLU A 107 -11.93 -2.38 -6.45
N LEU A 108 -12.34 -2.73 -5.22
CA LEU A 108 -11.38 -3.00 -4.14
C LEU A 108 -10.62 -4.31 -4.40
N ILE A 109 -11.31 -5.34 -4.90
CA ILE A 109 -10.68 -6.60 -5.33
C ILE A 109 -9.64 -6.33 -6.41
N LYS A 110 -10.03 -5.56 -7.42
CA LYS A 110 -9.16 -5.16 -8.53
C LYS A 110 -7.93 -4.40 -8.03
N LEU A 111 -8.11 -3.41 -7.15
CA LEU A 111 -7.00 -2.64 -6.56
C LEU A 111 -5.98 -3.55 -5.86
N SER A 112 -6.44 -4.52 -5.06
CA SER A 112 -5.53 -5.48 -4.42
C SER A 112 -4.82 -6.37 -5.43
N LEU A 113 -5.52 -6.86 -6.47
CA LEU A 113 -4.91 -7.70 -7.49
C LEU A 113 -3.87 -6.94 -8.32
N GLU A 114 -4.15 -5.68 -8.69
CA GLU A 114 -3.18 -4.82 -9.40
C GLU A 114 -1.92 -4.61 -8.58
N ARG A 115 -2.08 -4.30 -7.29
CA ARG A 115 -0.96 -4.13 -6.39
C ARG A 115 -0.19 -5.44 -6.19
N ARG A 116 -0.89 -6.58 -6.09
CA ARG A 116 -0.25 -7.89 -5.92
C ARG A 116 0.53 -8.28 -7.16
N ASP A 117 -0.02 -7.99 -8.34
CA ASP A 117 0.64 -8.19 -9.62
C ASP A 117 1.98 -7.43 -9.72
N GLU A 118 1.99 -6.17 -9.25
CA GLU A 118 3.22 -5.38 -9.16
C GLU A 118 4.25 -6.03 -8.23
N LEU A 119 3.82 -6.51 -7.05
CA LEU A 119 4.72 -7.19 -6.11
C LEU A 119 5.30 -8.48 -6.69
N VAL A 120 4.47 -9.31 -7.32
CA VAL A 120 4.90 -10.56 -7.97
C VAL A 120 5.88 -10.26 -9.11
N ASN A 121 5.65 -9.20 -9.88
CA ASN A 121 6.60 -8.75 -10.90
C ASN A 121 7.95 -8.32 -10.29
N ILE A 122 7.94 -7.57 -9.18
CA ILE A 122 9.19 -7.17 -8.49
C ILE A 122 9.91 -8.43 -7.95
N GLN A 123 9.20 -9.38 -7.34
CA GLN A 123 9.76 -10.65 -6.90
C GLN A 123 10.42 -11.42 -8.04
N HIS A 124 9.73 -11.52 -9.18
CA HIS A 124 10.29 -12.14 -10.38
C HIS A 124 11.58 -11.44 -10.85
N GLN A 125 11.61 -10.10 -10.82
CA GLN A 125 12.80 -9.33 -11.17
C GLN A 125 13.96 -9.58 -10.18
N VAL A 126 13.70 -9.65 -8.87
CA VAL A 126 14.73 -9.94 -7.85
C VAL A 126 15.31 -11.35 -8.04
N ILE A 127 14.46 -12.35 -8.26
CA ILE A 127 14.90 -13.74 -8.53
C ILE A 127 15.75 -13.77 -9.80
N THR A 128 15.24 -13.20 -10.89
CA THR A 128 15.95 -13.15 -12.18
C THR A 128 17.30 -12.44 -12.05
N TYR A 129 17.35 -11.34 -11.30
CA TYR A 129 18.58 -10.60 -11.00
C TYR A 129 19.61 -11.48 -10.28
N SER A 130 19.22 -12.13 -9.19
CA SER A 130 20.09 -13.03 -8.43
C SER A 130 20.61 -14.19 -9.30
N GLU A 131 19.74 -14.82 -10.10
CA GLU A 131 20.11 -15.90 -11.02
C GLU A 131 21.11 -15.47 -12.09
N CYS A 132 20.95 -14.27 -12.67
CA CYS A 132 21.87 -13.75 -13.67
C CYS A 132 23.26 -13.52 -13.07
N LEU A 133 23.34 -12.93 -11.87
CA LEU A 133 24.61 -12.77 -11.18
C LEU A 133 25.22 -14.10 -10.73
N ARG A 134 24.40 -15.05 -10.27
CA ARG A 134 24.86 -16.41 -9.95
C ARG A 134 25.49 -17.09 -11.16
N THR A 135 24.90 -16.91 -12.35
CA THR A 135 25.43 -17.41 -13.63
C THR A 135 26.75 -16.72 -13.99
N LEU A 136 26.84 -15.40 -13.81
CA LEU A 136 28.08 -14.65 -13.98
C LEU A 136 29.21 -15.20 -13.10
N ILE A 137 28.96 -15.43 -11.80
CA ILE A 137 29.99 -15.88 -10.85
C ILE A 137 30.55 -17.28 -11.21
N LYS A 138 29.75 -18.13 -11.87
CA LYS A 138 30.18 -19.45 -12.35
C LYS A 138 30.97 -19.39 -13.68
N ASN A 139 30.92 -18.28 -14.42
CA ASN A 139 31.51 -18.15 -15.75
C ASN A 139 32.88 -17.43 -15.72
N GLU A 140 33.98 -18.19 -15.69
CA GLU A 140 35.35 -17.64 -15.59
C GLU A 140 35.75 -16.64 -16.70
N PRO A 141 35.54 -16.93 -18.00
CA PRO A 141 35.81 -15.95 -19.06
C PRO A 141 35.05 -14.64 -18.87
N LEU A 142 33.75 -14.74 -18.56
CA LEU A 142 32.89 -13.57 -18.41
C LEU A 142 33.29 -12.74 -17.18
N LYS A 143 33.65 -13.39 -16.07
CA LYS A 143 34.19 -12.71 -14.89
C LYS A 143 35.41 -11.88 -15.21
N ARG A 144 36.37 -12.43 -15.97
CA ARG A 144 37.58 -11.68 -16.33
C ARG A 144 37.25 -10.46 -17.19
N GLN A 145 36.36 -10.62 -18.17
CA GLN A 145 35.90 -9.53 -19.04
C GLN A 145 35.19 -8.43 -18.25
N LEU A 146 34.22 -8.79 -17.41
CA LEU A 146 33.46 -7.81 -16.64
C LEU A 146 34.28 -7.20 -15.50
N GLY A 147 35.26 -7.92 -14.95
CA GLY A 147 36.21 -7.37 -13.99
C GLY A 147 37.05 -6.24 -14.59
N ALA A 148 37.51 -6.39 -15.85
CA ALA A 148 38.18 -5.31 -16.57
C ALA A 148 37.23 -4.12 -16.81
N LEU A 149 35.98 -4.40 -17.18
CA LEU A 149 34.95 -3.37 -17.38
C LEU A 149 34.67 -2.56 -16.10
N VAL A 150 34.52 -3.24 -14.95
CA VAL A 150 34.33 -2.58 -13.65
C VAL A 150 35.52 -1.71 -13.28
N LYS A 151 36.74 -2.18 -13.55
CA LYS A 151 37.95 -1.40 -13.31
C LYS A 151 38.02 -0.14 -14.18
N GLU A 152 37.65 -0.24 -15.46
CA GLU A 152 37.53 0.93 -16.34
C GLU A 152 36.51 1.94 -15.81
N LEU A 153 35.35 1.47 -15.34
CA LEU A 153 34.34 2.34 -14.73
C LEU A 153 34.87 3.04 -13.46
N GLU A 154 35.63 2.31 -12.64
CA GLU A 154 36.25 2.87 -11.43
C GLU A 154 37.31 3.93 -11.74
N GLU A 155 38.20 3.68 -12.71
CA GLU A 155 39.20 4.65 -13.18
C GLU A 155 38.56 5.92 -13.75
N LYS A 156 37.35 5.80 -14.31
CA LYS A 156 36.55 6.92 -14.82
C LYS A 156 35.70 7.61 -13.75
N GLY A 157 35.73 7.14 -12.50
CA GLY A 157 35.04 7.78 -11.37
C GLY A 157 33.56 7.42 -11.23
N PHE A 158 33.08 6.34 -11.87
CA PHE A 158 31.67 5.91 -11.81
C PHE A 158 31.17 5.68 -10.37
N PHE A 159 32.06 5.21 -9.48
CA PHE A 159 31.73 4.92 -8.07
C PHE A 159 32.07 6.07 -7.10
N ASN A 160 32.50 7.23 -7.60
CA ASN A 160 32.87 8.35 -6.73
C ASN A 160 31.62 9.14 -6.30
N THR A 161 31.09 8.85 -5.11
CA THR A 161 29.92 9.54 -4.55
C THR A 161 30.27 10.78 -3.71
N ALA A 162 31.56 11.06 -3.51
CA ALA A 162 32.01 12.06 -2.55
C ALA A 162 31.90 13.51 -3.03
N ASN A 163 31.60 13.73 -4.31
CA ASN A 163 31.33 15.05 -4.88
C ASN A 163 30.31 14.84 -6.00
N ASN A 164 29.36 15.75 -6.19
CA ASN A 164 28.45 15.79 -7.34
C ASN A 164 29.18 16.01 -8.70
N SER A 165 30.42 15.51 -8.83
CA SER A 165 31.32 15.58 -9.96
C SER A 165 31.19 14.39 -10.91
N VAL A 166 30.29 13.44 -10.66
CA VAL A 166 30.02 12.36 -11.61
C VAL A 166 29.32 12.96 -12.81
N ASP A 167 30.01 12.94 -13.95
CA ASP A 167 29.44 13.30 -15.25
C ASP A 167 28.53 12.17 -15.73
N TRP A 168 27.25 12.23 -15.32
CA TRP A 168 26.23 11.26 -15.74
C TRP A 168 25.93 11.33 -17.24
N GLU A 169 26.32 12.41 -17.94
CA GLU A 169 26.19 12.54 -19.40
C GLU A 169 27.35 11.89 -20.16
N ASN A 170 28.34 11.35 -19.43
CA ASN A 170 29.47 10.68 -20.03
C ASN A 170 29.02 9.42 -20.79
N LYS A 171 29.09 9.49 -22.13
CA LYS A 171 28.74 8.38 -23.04
C LYS A 171 29.49 7.09 -22.74
N ILE A 172 30.70 7.16 -22.18
CA ILE A 172 31.48 5.99 -21.78
C ILE A 172 30.72 5.21 -20.70
N PHE A 173 30.07 5.88 -19.74
CA PHE A 173 29.29 5.19 -18.72
C PHE A 173 28.09 4.47 -19.32
N SER A 174 27.30 5.14 -20.18
CA SER A 174 26.17 4.49 -20.84
C SER A 174 26.62 3.27 -21.66
N GLU A 175 27.67 3.40 -22.47
CA GLU A 175 28.18 2.29 -23.30
C GLU A 175 28.66 1.11 -22.45
N ARG A 176 29.32 1.37 -21.32
CA ARG A 176 29.81 0.31 -20.41
C ARG A 176 28.69 -0.33 -19.62
N VAL A 177 27.70 0.45 -19.17
CA VAL A 177 26.49 -0.07 -18.52
C VAL A 177 25.70 -0.96 -19.49
N ASP A 178 25.53 -0.50 -20.74
CA ASP A 178 24.82 -1.26 -21.77
C ASP A 178 25.59 -2.54 -22.15
N LYS A 179 26.93 -2.48 -22.21
CA LYS A 179 27.76 -3.67 -22.40
C LYS A 179 27.60 -4.67 -21.25
N PHE A 180 27.60 -4.21 -19.99
CA PHE A 180 27.34 -5.09 -18.86
C PHE A 180 25.94 -5.71 -18.93
N ASN A 181 24.93 -4.91 -19.28
CA ASN A 181 23.56 -5.38 -19.47
C ASN A 181 23.48 -6.50 -20.52
N ASN A 182 24.12 -6.30 -21.67
CA ASN A 182 24.08 -7.24 -22.77
C ASN A 182 24.82 -8.56 -22.47
N GLU A 183 25.75 -8.56 -21.52
CA GLU A 183 26.51 -9.76 -21.17
C GLU A 183 25.87 -10.55 -20.01
N VAL A 184 25.18 -9.86 -19.10
CA VAL A 184 24.66 -10.48 -17.85
C VAL A 184 23.15 -10.65 -17.89
N PHE A 185 22.42 -9.70 -18.45
CA PHE A 185 20.97 -9.60 -18.35
C PHE A 185 20.26 -9.68 -19.71
N THR A 186 20.96 -10.07 -20.79
CA THR A 186 20.36 -10.17 -22.14
C THR A 186 19.11 -11.04 -22.17
N GLY A 187 18.07 -10.52 -22.81
CA GLY A 187 16.78 -11.20 -22.95
C GLY A 187 15.99 -11.28 -21.65
N ARG A 188 16.46 -10.64 -20.56
CA ARG A 188 15.73 -10.51 -19.30
C ARG A 188 15.10 -9.13 -19.26
N HIS A 189 13.81 -9.07 -18.92
CA HIS A 189 13.07 -7.81 -18.81
C HIS A 189 13.38 -7.09 -17.48
N LEU A 190 14.66 -6.86 -17.18
CA LEU A 190 15.08 -6.16 -15.97
C LEU A 190 15.20 -4.65 -16.23
N PRO A 191 14.62 -3.81 -15.36
CA PRO A 191 14.86 -2.37 -15.38
C PRO A 191 16.35 -1.99 -15.28
N LYS A 192 16.71 -0.84 -15.88
CA LYS A 192 18.10 -0.34 -15.91
C LYS A 192 18.75 -0.18 -14.53
N TYR A 193 17.96 0.08 -13.48
CA TYR A 193 18.48 0.19 -12.12
C TYR A 193 19.09 -1.13 -11.61
N TYR A 194 18.60 -2.30 -12.04
CA TYR A 194 19.22 -3.59 -11.71
C TYR A 194 20.56 -3.78 -12.41
N VAL A 195 20.77 -3.19 -13.58
CA VAL A 195 22.07 -3.22 -14.26
C VAL A 195 23.11 -2.45 -13.45
N ILE A 196 22.75 -1.23 -13.04
CA ILE A 196 23.61 -0.39 -12.21
C ILE A 196 23.89 -1.09 -10.87
N ARG A 197 22.85 -1.64 -10.24
CA ARG A 197 23.00 -2.42 -9.01
C ARG A 197 23.92 -3.62 -9.21
N GLY A 198 23.77 -4.36 -10.30
CA GLY A 198 24.60 -5.50 -10.65
C GLY A 198 26.08 -5.14 -10.81
N ILE A 199 26.39 -3.98 -11.39
CA ILE A 199 27.75 -3.45 -11.48
C ILE A 199 28.33 -3.17 -10.09
N ILE A 200 27.54 -2.53 -9.21
CA ILE A 200 27.93 -2.19 -7.84
C ILE A 200 28.14 -3.46 -6.99
N ASP A 201 27.21 -4.40 -7.06
CA ASP A 201 27.28 -5.65 -6.30
C ASP A 201 28.44 -6.52 -6.83
N TYR A 202 28.63 -6.60 -8.15
CA TYR A 202 29.76 -7.33 -8.72
C TYR A 202 31.12 -6.72 -8.32
N ARG A 203 31.24 -5.39 -8.31
CA ARG A 203 32.42 -4.72 -7.75
C ARG A 203 32.63 -5.10 -6.28
N SER A 204 31.57 -5.09 -5.48
CA SER A 204 31.64 -5.44 -4.05
C SER A 204 32.11 -6.88 -3.83
N ILE A 205 31.66 -7.81 -4.68
CA ILE A 205 32.13 -9.20 -4.70
C ILE A 205 33.63 -9.27 -5.04
N LEU A 206 34.10 -8.54 -6.05
CA LEU A 206 35.52 -8.52 -6.45
C LEU A 206 36.44 -7.97 -5.36
N MET A 207 35.96 -7.00 -4.57
CA MET A 207 36.75 -6.31 -3.55
C MET A 207 36.87 -7.10 -2.23
N ARG A 208 36.14 -8.19 -2.08
CA ARG A 208 36.07 -8.92 -0.81
C ARG A 208 37.28 -9.83 -0.61
N LYS A 209 38.15 -9.42 0.32
CA LYS A 209 39.39 -10.13 0.64
C LYS A 209 39.13 -11.34 1.54
N GLY A 210 39.80 -12.46 1.27
CA GLY A 210 39.83 -13.63 2.16
C GLY A 210 38.66 -14.61 2.00
N SER A 211 37.65 -14.30 1.18
CA SER A 211 36.53 -15.16 0.85
C SER A 211 36.61 -15.67 -0.59
N SER A 212 36.05 -16.86 -0.87
CA SER A 212 35.82 -17.26 -2.26
C SER A 212 34.80 -16.30 -2.90
N GLN A 213 34.85 -16.14 -4.23
CA GLN A 213 33.85 -15.32 -4.94
C GLN A 213 32.43 -15.85 -4.73
N GLN A 214 32.26 -17.16 -4.51
CA GLN A 214 30.96 -17.76 -4.21
C GLN A 214 30.44 -17.32 -2.84
N ALA A 215 31.30 -17.31 -1.81
CA ALA A 215 30.93 -16.81 -0.49
C ALA A 215 30.64 -15.30 -0.52
N ALA A 216 31.46 -14.52 -1.23
CA ALA A 216 31.23 -13.10 -1.41
C ALA A 216 29.91 -12.82 -2.15
N PHE A 217 29.56 -13.62 -3.16
CA PHE A 217 28.27 -13.54 -3.86
C PHE A 217 27.09 -13.85 -2.93
N SER A 218 27.18 -14.92 -2.13
CA SER A 218 26.16 -15.30 -1.15
C SER A 218 25.76 -14.11 -0.29
N GLU A 219 26.74 -13.47 0.31
CA GLU A 219 26.50 -12.40 1.28
C GLU A 219 26.10 -11.06 0.64
N VAL A 220 26.61 -10.73 -0.55
CA VAL A 220 26.35 -9.43 -1.22
C VAL A 220 25.03 -9.43 -1.97
N VAL A 221 24.65 -10.57 -2.55
CA VAL A 221 23.50 -10.69 -3.46
C VAL A 221 22.50 -11.70 -2.92
N ASP A 222 22.93 -12.96 -2.76
CA ASP A 222 21.99 -14.07 -2.57
C ASP A 222 21.14 -13.91 -1.30
N GLU A 223 21.81 -13.77 -0.16
CA GLU A 223 21.16 -13.58 1.14
C GLU A 223 20.38 -12.25 1.23
N VAL A 224 20.80 -11.23 0.48
CA VAL A 224 20.07 -9.95 0.44
C VAL A 224 18.76 -10.12 -0.34
N CYS A 225 18.81 -10.80 -1.49
CA CYS A 225 17.64 -11.13 -2.28
C CYS A 225 16.69 -12.07 -1.53
N ASP A 226 17.21 -13.12 -0.90
CA ASP A 226 16.43 -14.09 -0.12
C ASP A 226 15.70 -13.41 1.03
N ARG A 227 16.41 -12.60 1.84
CA ARG A 227 15.77 -11.82 2.92
C ARG A 227 14.69 -10.88 2.42
N TRP A 228 14.90 -10.25 1.26
CA TRP A 228 13.90 -9.36 0.67
C TRP A 228 12.65 -10.15 0.24
N ILE A 229 12.82 -11.32 -0.39
CA ILE A 229 11.73 -12.21 -0.79
C ILE A 229 10.97 -12.70 0.44
N GLU A 230 11.67 -13.14 1.48
CA GLU A 230 11.09 -13.58 2.75
C GLU A 230 10.28 -12.47 3.44
N SER A 231 10.70 -11.20 3.27
CA SER A 231 10.00 -10.05 3.86
C SER A 231 8.82 -9.53 3.03
N CYS A 232 8.54 -10.11 1.86
CA CYS A 232 7.53 -9.58 0.94
C CYS A 232 6.10 -9.62 1.51
N GLU A 233 5.78 -10.64 2.32
CA GLU A 233 4.46 -10.76 2.96
C GLU A 233 4.24 -9.63 3.97
N GLU A 234 5.24 -9.39 4.82
CA GLU A 234 5.19 -8.33 5.83
C GLU A 234 5.16 -6.95 5.16
N PHE A 235 6.01 -6.74 4.14
CA PHE A 235 6.00 -5.54 3.30
C PHE A 235 4.62 -5.30 2.66
N TRP A 236 3.98 -6.34 2.14
CA TRP A 236 2.64 -6.26 1.56
C TRP A 236 1.63 -5.73 2.58
N MET A 237 1.59 -6.34 3.76
CA MET A 237 0.64 -5.98 4.81
C MET A 237 0.87 -4.57 5.36
N GLU A 238 2.12 -4.13 5.49
CA GLU A 238 2.45 -2.81 6.05
C GLU A 238 2.27 -1.64 5.06
N THR A 239 2.41 -1.91 3.76
CA THR A 239 2.43 -0.85 2.74
C THR A 239 1.14 -0.73 1.96
N SER A 240 0.13 -1.58 2.23
CA SER A 240 -1.17 -1.60 1.55
C SER A 240 -2.02 -0.36 1.86
N TYR A 241 -1.65 0.74 1.22
CA TYR A 241 -2.40 2.00 1.19
C TYR A 241 -3.17 2.09 -0.12
N TYR A 242 -4.49 2.25 0.00
CA TYR A 242 -5.38 2.42 -1.14
C TYR A 242 -5.98 3.82 -1.17
N GLU A 243 -6.18 4.31 -2.39
CA GLU A 243 -6.97 5.48 -2.72
C GLU A 243 -8.31 5.00 -3.29
N HIS A 244 -9.36 5.10 -2.49
CA HIS A 244 -10.70 4.69 -2.90
C HIS A 244 -11.74 5.40 -2.01
N LEU A 245 -12.92 5.66 -2.58
CA LEU A 245 -14.00 6.41 -1.92
C LEU A 245 -14.32 5.91 -0.50
N PHE A 246 -14.34 4.59 -0.28
CA PHE A 246 -14.58 4.02 1.05
C PHE A 246 -13.49 4.41 2.07
N TYR A 247 -12.22 4.42 1.68
CA TYR A 247 -11.13 4.89 2.54
C TYR A 247 -11.23 6.39 2.82
N ASP A 248 -11.65 7.19 1.84
CA ASP A 248 -11.82 8.63 2.03
C ASP A 248 -12.96 8.96 3.00
N ILE A 249 -14.09 8.25 2.88
CA ILE A 249 -15.23 8.34 3.81
C ILE A 249 -14.76 8.07 5.26
N VAL A 250 -13.96 7.02 5.46
CA VAL A 250 -13.52 6.60 6.81
C VAL A 250 -12.38 7.46 7.36
N ARG A 251 -11.48 7.97 6.51
CA ARG A 251 -10.39 8.87 6.94
C ARG A 251 -10.88 10.21 7.44
N ARG A 252 -12.08 10.65 7.04
CA ARG A 252 -12.58 12.00 7.31
C ARG A 252 -14.04 11.99 7.83
N PRO A 253 -14.31 11.34 8.98
CA PRO A 253 -15.68 11.14 9.47
C PRO A 253 -16.40 12.46 9.77
N LEU A 254 -15.68 13.46 10.28
CA LEU A 254 -16.26 14.78 10.57
C LEU A 254 -16.62 15.56 9.30
N GLU A 255 -15.84 15.41 8.23
CA GLU A 255 -16.21 16.01 6.94
C GLU A 255 -17.51 15.40 6.43
N GLN A 256 -17.73 14.09 6.61
CA GLN A 256 -19.00 13.44 6.25
C GLN A 256 -20.20 14.02 7.01
N VAL A 257 -20.01 14.46 8.25
CA VAL A 257 -21.09 14.98 9.10
C VAL A 257 -21.40 16.46 8.81
N PHE A 258 -20.38 17.25 8.51
CA PHE A 258 -20.49 18.71 8.43
C PHE A 258 -20.41 19.29 7.02
N THR A 259 -20.05 18.51 5.99
CA THR A 259 -20.11 18.99 4.60
C THR A 259 -21.53 18.83 4.04
N THR A 260 -22.16 19.97 3.74
CA THR A 260 -23.38 20.03 2.92
C THR A 260 -23.02 19.75 1.47
N ASP A 261 -23.74 18.83 0.83
CA ASP A 261 -23.53 18.42 -0.56
C ASP A 261 -23.49 19.61 -1.54
N THR A 262 -22.29 20.10 -1.84
CA THR A 262 -21.98 20.61 -3.18
C THR A 262 -21.27 19.49 -3.91
N VAL A 263 -22.04 18.55 -4.48
CA VAL A 263 -22.02 18.17 -5.90
C VAL A 263 -23.19 17.21 -6.10
N SER A 264 -24.32 17.77 -6.54
CA SER A 264 -25.21 17.04 -7.43
C SER A 264 -24.49 16.92 -8.77
N ARG A 265 -24.16 15.69 -9.17
CA ARG A 265 -24.54 15.10 -10.46
C ARG A 265 -23.90 13.71 -10.61
N TYR A 266 -24.81 12.77 -10.84
CA TYR A 266 -24.65 11.44 -11.43
C TYR A 266 -23.64 11.40 -12.59
#